data_AF-A0A8T0DAY3-F1
#
_entry.id   AF-A0A8T0DAY3-F1
#
_cell.length_a   1.000
_cell.length_b   1.000
_cell.length_c   1.000
_cell.angle_alpha   90.00
_cell.angle_beta   90.00
_cell.angle_gamma   90.00
#
_symmetry.space_group_name_H-M   'P 1'
#
loop_
_entity.id
_entity.type
_entity.pdbx_description
1 polymer ?
#
loop_
_entity_poly.entity_id
_entity_poly.type
_entity_poly.pdbx_seq_one_letter_code
_entity_poly.pdbx_strand_id
1 'polypeptide(L)'
;MDLFSHPLNRWGYDKQLEHHKQATTLLHTLAQIFQEKSELQSDYACGLVRLSSRLREVLGATSDETVHAAWLRVANSLETEANIHKQCASTILEGLVQPWVKLVEDLTKKRKPLRTRLDKVDTLFETFRANEFRAKKKFCAAFHACERIWSRYAHTLGFQLSWFWCDTPPALAGDKSSVSSRKPPSNLSATSRRVQDHSFHSDSSDIESGSTPRSPLREVRLKRHHSERSATLPSRPSSLTIVNDISSKQAKNTSAMKKAMSLCMTTLVDYHKCCLAAENARVEWHTTTLKCLCDLRVMERQRLNAMAKGLTVYQRLLADAIPVMQTSAADVAVGRFG
;
A
#
# COMPACT_ATOMS: atom_id res chain seq x y z
N MET A 1 -8.18 -12.98 -16.94
CA MET A 1 -8.61 -12.54 -15.59
C MET A 1 -7.49 -12.86 -14.61
N ASP A 2 -6.49 -11.99 -14.52
CA ASP A 2 -5.38 -12.11 -13.58
C ASP A 2 -5.70 -11.34 -12.29
N LEU A 3 -6.57 -11.90 -11.46
CA LEU A 3 -6.89 -11.34 -10.13
C LEU A 3 -5.80 -11.61 -9.08
N PHE A 4 -4.70 -12.28 -9.44
CA PHE A 4 -3.61 -12.62 -8.53
C PHE A 4 -2.31 -11.82 -8.75
N SER A 5 -2.31 -10.87 -9.69
CA SER A 5 -1.13 -10.06 -10.04
C SER A 5 -1.26 -8.59 -9.67
N HIS A 6 -2.08 -8.24 -8.68
CA HIS A 6 -1.93 -6.94 -8.05
C HIS A 6 -0.83 -7.04 -6.98
N PRO A 7 0.20 -6.16 -7.04
CA PRO A 7 1.18 -6.06 -5.97
C PRO A 7 0.40 -5.76 -4.69
N LEU A 8 0.84 -6.35 -3.58
CA LEU A 8 0.27 -6.15 -2.25
C LEU A 8 -0.24 -4.73 -2.08
N ASN A 9 -1.55 -4.55 -2.14
CA ASN A 9 -2.07 -3.20 -2.20
C ASN A 9 -2.10 -2.61 -0.78
N ARG A 10 -0.96 -2.05 -0.36
CA ARG A 10 -0.78 -1.30 0.88
C ARG A 10 -1.43 0.09 0.82
N TRP A 11 -2.18 0.41 -0.23
CA TRP A 11 -2.75 1.73 -0.50
C TRP A 11 -3.43 2.40 0.71
N GLY A 12 -4.11 1.64 1.55
CA GLY A 12 -4.69 2.17 2.79
C GLY A 12 -3.65 2.76 3.76
N TYR A 13 -2.53 2.07 3.98
CA TYR A 13 -1.44 2.56 4.82
C TYR A 13 -0.67 3.70 4.13
N ASP A 14 -0.39 3.59 2.84
CA ASP A 14 0.37 4.64 2.13
C ASP A 14 -0.39 5.96 2.10
N LYS A 15 -1.71 5.90 1.88
CA LYS A 15 -2.59 7.07 1.96
C LYS A 15 -2.56 7.68 3.37
N GLN A 16 -2.66 6.86 4.41
CA GLN A 16 -2.62 7.35 5.80
C GLN A 16 -1.27 7.95 6.17
N LEU A 17 -0.17 7.34 5.71
CA LEU A 17 1.18 7.85 5.91
C LEU A 17 1.35 9.21 5.22
N GLU A 18 0.81 9.37 4.02
CA GLU A 18 0.86 10.62 3.27
C GLU A 18 0.03 11.72 3.96
N HIS A 19 -1.20 11.41 4.36
CA HIS A 19 -2.02 12.33 5.15
C HIS A 19 -1.29 12.79 6.42
N HIS A 20 -0.62 11.88 7.13
CA HIS A 20 0.13 12.22 8.33
C HIS A 20 1.35 13.13 8.03
N LYS A 21 2.03 12.95 6.88
CA LYS A 21 3.09 13.88 6.46
C LYS A 21 2.54 15.28 6.21
N GLN A 22 1.48 15.39 5.42
CA GLN A 22 0.83 16.67 5.11
C GLN A 22 0.37 17.36 6.40
N ALA A 23 -0.25 16.61 7.31
CA ALA A 23 -0.70 17.12 8.60
C ALA A 23 0.46 17.58 9.52
N THR A 24 1.62 16.94 9.43
CA THR A 24 2.84 17.37 10.15
C THR A 24 3.41 18.65 9.54
N THR A 25 3.44 18.74 8.21
CA THR A 25 3.86 19.97 7.49
C THR A 25 2.94 21.14 7.83
N LEU A 26 1.63 20.92 7.85
CA LEU A 26 0.66 21.95 8.27
C LEU A 26 0.96 22.46 9.68
N LEU A 27 1.23 21.57 10.64
CA LEU A 27 1.57 21.98 12.00
C LEU A 27 2.86 22.80 12.05
N HIS A 28 3.88 22.43 11.27
CA HIS A 28 5.11 23.21 11.15
C HIS A 28 4.84 24.61 10.62
N THR A 29 4.08 24.74 9.53
CA THR A 29 3.71 26.04 8.96
C THR A 29 2.93 26.89 9.96
N LEU A 30 2.00 26.30 10.70
CA LEU A 30 1.28 27.00 11.76
C LEU A 30 2.23 27.49 12.87
N ALA A 31 3.21 26.68 13.28
CA ALA A 31 4.21 27.10 14.26
C ALA A 31 5.02 28.30 13.76
N GLN A 32 5.39 28.34 12.47
CA GLN A 32 6.06 29.49 11.85
C GLN A 32 5.19 30.75 11.85
N ILE A 33 3.91 30.64 11.48
CA ILE A 33 2.99 31.78 11.51
C ILE A 33 2.86 32.36 12.92
N PHE A 34 2.76 31.51 13.94
CA PHE A 34 2.68 31.98 15.33
C PHE A 34 4.01 32.52 15.86
N GLN A 35 5.15 32.01 15.36
CA GLN A 35 6.47 32.58 15.62
C GLN A 35 6.55 34.01 15.10
N GLU A 36 6.25 34.23 13.82
CA GLU A 36 6.22 35.56 13.18
C GLU A 36 5.25 36.50 13.92
N LYS A 37 4.07 35.99 14.30
CA LYS A 37 3.12 36.75 15.11
C LYS A 37 3.73 37.18 16.45
N SER A 38 4.45 36.29 17.15
CA SER A 38 5.06 36.62 18.44
C SER A 38 6.16 37.68 18.30
N GLU A 39 6.93 37.65 17.22
CA GLU A 39 7.94 38.66 16.89
C GLU A 39 7.31 40.02 16.64
N LEU A 40 6.24 40.08 15.84
CA LEU A 40 5.48 41.32 15.60
C LEU A 40 4.91 41.92 16.89
N GLN A 41 4.45 41.09 17.82
CA GLN A 41 3.94 41.55 19.13
C GLN A 41 5.07 42.12 19.99
N SER A 42 6.25 41.47 19.99
CA SER A 42 7.44 41.96 20.69
C SER A 42 7.92 43.30 20.13
N ASP A 43 7.98 43.43 18.81
CA ASP A 43 8.41 44.67 18.14
C ASP A 43 7.46 45.83 18.44
N TYR A 44 6.15 45.57 18.43
CA TYR A 44 5.14 46.56 18.79
C TYR A 44 5.31 47.02 20.24
N ALA A 45 5.50 46.10 21.18
CA ALA A 45 5.77 46.43 22.58
C ALA A 45 7.03 47.30 22.74
N CYS A 46 8.13 46.96 22.07
CA CYS A 46 9.35 47.77 22.06
C CYS A 46 9.12 49.19 21.53
N GLY A 47 8.32 49.32 20.47
CA GLY A 47 7.92 50.61 19.91
C GLY A 47 7.16 51.47 20.93
N LEU A 48 6.18 50.89 21.61
CA LEU A 48 5.38 51.57 22.63
C LEU A 48 6.22 52.02 23.85
N VAL A 49 7.12 51.17 24.35
CA VAL A 49 8.04 51.53 25.43
C VAL A 49 8.88 52.75 25.04
N ARG A 50 9.44 52.76 23.83
CA ARG A 50 10.23 53.89 23.32
C ARG A 50 9.41 55.18 23.22
N LEU A 51 8.14 55.10 22.82
CA LEU A 51 7.25 56.26 22.77
C LEU A 51 6.93 56.78 24.17
N SER A 52 6.63 55.88 25.12
CA SER A 52 6.41 56.25 26.53
C SER A 52 7.62 56.97 27.10
N SER A 53 8.83 56.40 26.95
CA SER A 53 10.07 56.99 27.49
C SER A 53 10.31 58.40 26.96
N ARG A 54 10.17 58.62 25.65
CA ARG A 54 10.32 59.96 25.04
C ARG A 54 9.28 60.96 25.55
N LEU A 55 8.03 60.52 25.76
CA LEU A 55 7.00 61.39 26.33
C LEU A 55 7.31 61.77 27.78
N ARG A 56 7.76 60.80 28.60
CA ARG A 56 8.16 61.06 29.98
C ARG A 56 9.35 62.01 30.09
N GLU A 57 10.33 61.92 29.19
CA GLU A 57 11.46 62.85 29.14
C GLU A 57 11.00 64.30 28.91
N VAL A 58 10.08 64.51 27.96
CA VAL A 58 9.50 65.84 27.70
C VAL A 58 8.71 66.35 28.90
N LEU A 59 7.93 65.47 29.54
CA LEU A 59 7.13 65.82 30.72
C LEU A 59 8.00 66.19 31.92
N GLY A 60 9.13 65.51 32.15
CA GLY A 60 10.05 65.80 33.25
C GLY A 60 10.72 67.18 33.19
N ALA A 61 10.67 67.85 32.03
CA ALA A 61 11.19 69.20 31.85
C ALA A 61 10.14 70.31 32.06
N THR A 62 8.88 69.95 32.34
CA THR A 62 7.74 70.88 32.46
C THR A 62 7.22 70.97 33.91
N SER A 63 6.63 72.11 34.29
CA SER A 63 6.06 72.33 35.63
C SER A 63 4.78 71.50 35.87
N ASP A 64 4.57 71.07 37.13
CA ASP A 64 3.47 70.21 37.61
C ASP A 64 2.07 70.86 37.44
N GLU A 65 1.53 70.79 36.23
CA GLU A 65 0.19 71.27 35.90
C GLU A 65 -0.77 70.12 35.60
N THR A 66 -2.08 70.39 35.60
CA THR A 66 -3.13 69.42 35.25
C THR A 66 -2.93 68.81 33.84
N VAL A 67 -2.33 69.58 32.93
CA VAL A 67 -1.92 69.12 31.58
C VAL A 67 -0.80 68.08 31.66
N HIS A 68 0.20 68.30 32.52
CA HIS A 68 1.27 67.34 32.76
C HIS A 68 0.68 65.99 33.25
N ALA A 69 -0.23 66.03 34.23
CA ALA A 69 -0.89 64.85 34.76
C ALA A 69 -1.73 64.08 33.71
N ALA A 70 -2.36 64.79 32.76
CA ALA A 70 -3.10 64.16 31.66
C ALA A 70 -2.18 63.42 30.68
N TRP A 71 -1.08 64.04 30.26
CA TRP A 71 -0.10 63.40 29.39
C TRP A 71 0.66 62.26 30.08
N LEU A 72 0.88 62.36 31.39
CA LEU A 72 1.46 61.26 32.17
C LEU A 72 0.57 60.01 32.16
N ARG A 73 -0.76 60.17 32.19
CA ARG A 73 -1.69 59.04 32.03
C ARG A 73 -1.59 58.38 30.66
N VAL A 74 -1.37 59.16 29.59
CA VAL A 74 -1.11 58.60 28.25
C VAL A 74 0.18 57.78 28.25
N ALA A 75 1.27 58.29 28.85
CA ALA A 75 2.52 57.53 28.97
C ALA A 75 2.34 56.20 29.72
N ASN A 76 1.60 56.22 30.85
CA ASN A 76 1.26 55.01 31.61
C ASN A 76 0.42 54.02 30.79
N SER A 77 -0.52 54.51 29.97
CA SER A 77 -1.33 53.66 29.09
C SER A 77 -0.47 52.98 28.02
N LEU A 78 0.47 53.70 27.40
CA LEU A 78 1.41 53.13 26.43
C LEU A 78 2.27 52.02 27.04
N GLU A 79 2.72 52.19 28.30
CA GLU A 79 3.46 51.16 29.02
C GLU A 79 2.61 49.93 29.36
N THR A 80 1.36 50.15 29.78
CA THR A 80 0.42 49.07 30.07
C THR A 80 0.16 48.24 28.81
N GLU A 81 -0.11 48.90 27.69
CA GLU A 81 -0.28 48.27 26.38
C GLU A 81 0.98 47.52 25.95
N ALA A 82 2.16 48.11 26.09
CA ALA A 82 3.43 47.46 25.78
C ALA A 82 3.63 46.17 26.59
N ASN A 83 3.33 46.21 27.89
CA ASN A 83 3.46 45.05 28.77
C ASN A 83 2.51 43.91 28.36
N ILE A 84 1.28 44.23 27.95
CA ILE A 84 0.32 43.24 27.43
C ILE A 84 0.88 42.59 26.16
N HIS A 85 1.36 43.38 25.19
CA HIS A 85 1.92 42.85 23.95
C HIS A 85 3.19 42.01 24.18
N LYS A 86 4.04 42.42 25.12
CA LYS A 86 5.22 41.63 25.53
C LYS A 86 4.80 40.30 26.15
N GLN A 87 3.78 40.29 27.00
CA GLN A 87 3.22 39.07 27.59
C GLN A 87 2.57 38.18 26.53
N CYS A 88 1.88 38.76 25.53
CA CYS A 88 1.35 38.03 24.40
C CYS A 88 2.46 37.35 23.60
N ALA A 89 3.54 38.06 23.29
CA ALA A 89 4.68 37.52 22.56
C ALA A 89 5.31 36.32 23.29
N SER A 90 5.62 36.45 24.57
CA SER A 90 6.22 35.36 25.37
C SER A 90 5.27 34.17 25.51
N THR A 91 3.99 34.42 25.79
CA THR A 91 2.99 33.36 25.97
C THR A 91 2.75 32.57 24.67
N ILE A 92 2.73 33.23 23.51
CA ILE A 92 2.62 32.55 22.20
C ILE A 92 3.88 31.71 21.97
N LEU A 93 5.07 32.27 22.20
CA LEU A 93 6.32 31.59 21.95
C LEU A 93 6.49 30.32 22.80
N GLU A 94 6.33 30.46 24.12
CA GLU A 94 6.55 29.38 25.10
C GLU A 94 5.37 28.41 25.17
N GLY A 95 4.14 28.92 25.09
CA GLY A 95 2.92 28.13 25.31
C GLY A 95 2.39 27.43 24.05
N LEU A 96 2.82 27.85 22.87
CA LEU A 96 2.32 27.33 21.59
C LEU A 96 3.46 26.93 20.65
N VAL A 97 4.36 27.87 20.31
CA VAL A 97 5.36 27.64 19.25
C VAL A 97 6.37 26.58 19.63
N GLN A 98 7.07 26.73 20.76
CA GLN A 98 8.08 25.76 21.19
C GLN A 98 7.52 24.33 21.37
N PRO A 99 6.35 24.12 22.00
CA PRO A 99 5.71 22.81 22.05
C PRO A 99 5.40 22.22 20.67
N TRP A 100 4.94 23.04 19.71
CA TRP A 100 4.61 22.57 18.36
C TRP A 100 5.86 22.22 17.56
N VAL A 101 6.92 23.03 17.62
CA VAL A 101 8.22 22.72 16.97
C VAL A 101 8.78 21.40 17.48
N LYS A 102 8.86 21.24 18.81
CA LYS A 102 9.32 19.98 19.43
C LYS A 102 8.47 18.79 18.99
N LEU A 103 7.16 18.95 18.94
CA LEU A 103 6.26 17.88 18.50
C LEU A 103 6.48 17.50 17.04
N VAL A 104 6.70 18.46 16.14
CA VAL A 104 6.98 18.19 14.72
C VAL A 104 8.23 17.34 14.56
N GLU A 105 9.29 17.63 15.32
CA GLU A 105 10.53 16.84 15.33
C GLU A 105 10.28 15.41 15.81
N ASP A 106 9.55 15.25 16.93
CA ASP A 106 9.21 13.96 17.51
C ASP A 106 8.36 13.09 16.56
N LEU A 107 7.33 13.68 15.95
CA LEU A 107 6.46 13.01 14.98
C LEU A 107 7.27 12.58 13.74
N THR A 108 8.14 13.45 13.23
CA THR A 108 9.01 13.16 12.09
C THR A 108 9.98 12.02 12.40
N LYS A 109 10.57 12.02 13.60
CA LYS A 109 11.48 10.96 14.06
C LYS A 109 10.79 9.61 14.19
N LYS A 110 9.58 9.58 14.79
CA LYS A 110 8.79 8.36 14.98
C LYS A 110 8.22 7.80 13.67
N ARG A 111 7.87 8.67 12.71
CA ARG A 111 7.34 8.26 11.40
C ARG A 111 8.37 7.57 10.51
N LYS A 112 9.61 8.08 10.47
CA LYS A 112 10.70 7.57 9.59
C LYS A 112 10.86 6.03 9.60
N PRO A 113 10.96 5.33 10.76
CA PRO A 113 11.19 3.89 10.80
C PRO A 113 9.98 3.04 10.35
N LEU A 114 8.77 3.61 10.29
CA LEU A 114 7.56 2.83 9.94
C LEU A 114 7.63 2.29 8.51
N ARG A 115 8.13 3.11 7.57
CA ARG A 115 8.33 2.70 6.17
C ARG A 115 9.34 1.57 6.07
N THR A 116 10.51 1.72 6.69
CA THR A 116 11.56 0.70 6.67
C THR A 116 11.11 -0.63 7.28
N ARG A 117 10.30 -0.59 8.35
CA ARG A 117 9.74 -1.81 8.97
C ARG A 117 8.83 -2.55 7.99
N LEU A 118 7.98 -1.82 7.27
CA LEU A 118 7.06 -2.38 6.30
C LEU A 118 7.78 -2.91 5.06
N ASP A 119 8.73 -2.15 4.50
CA ASP A 119 9.48 -2.56 3.29
C ASP A 119 10.23 -3.90 3.52
N LYS A 120 10.69 -4.16 4.75
CA LYS A 120 11.29 -5.46 5.13
C LYS A 120 10.28 -6.61 5.06
N VAL A 121 9.08 -6.42 5.61
CA VAL A 121 8.08 -7.48 5.66
C VAL A 121 7.40 -7.66 4.29
N ASP A 122 7.27 -6.60 3.50
CA ASP A 122 6.88 -6.65 2.08
C ASP A 122 7.82 -7.60 1.30
N THR A 123 9.12 -7.37 1.40
CA THR A 123 10.15 -8.17 0.72
C THR A 123 10.10 -9.64 1.15
N LEU A 124 9.94 -9.91 2.45
CA LEU A 124 9.83 -11.28 2.96
C LEU A 124 8.58 -11.98 2.42
N PHE A 125 7.42 -11.33 2.50
CA PHE A 125 6.17 -11.91 2.03
C PHE A 125 6.20 -12.20 0.53
N GLU A 126 6.71 -11.27 -0.29
CA GLU A 126 6.88 -11.50 -1.73
C GLU A 126 7.82 -12.68 -2.03
N THR A 127 8.92 -12.80 -1.28
CA THR A 127 9.87 -13.90 -1.43
C THR A 127 9.21 -15.26 -1.14
N PHE A 128 8.48 -15.37 -0.04
CA PHE A 128 7.80 -16.62 0.33
C PHE A 128 6.65 -16.95 -0.63
N ARG A 129 5.90 -15.94 -1.10
CA ARG A 129 4.85 -16.13 -2.11
C ARG A 129 5.42 -16.60 -3.45
N ALA A 130 6.58 -16.09 -3.86
CA ALA A 130 7.29 -16.57 -5.05
C ALA A 130 7.79 -18.01 -4.87
N ASN A 131 8.28 -18.38 -3.68
CA ASN A 131 8.67 -19.75 -3.35
C ASN A 131 7.50 -20.72 -3.42
N GLU A 132 6.36 -20.37 -2.83
CA GLU A 132 5.12 -21.14 -2.91
C GLU A 132 4.70 -21.40 -4.35
N PHE A 133 4.67 -20.35 -5.18
CA PHE A 133 4.31 -20.47 -6.59
C PHE A 133 5.26 -21.39 -7.38
N ARG A 134 6.58 -21.28 -7.12
CA ARG A 134 7.57 -22.18 -7.72
C ARG A 134 7.38 -23.63 -7.27
N ALA A 135 7.13 -23.86 -5.98
CA ALA A 135 6.90 -25.20 -5.45
C ALA A 135 5.61 -25.82 -6.00
N LYS A 136 4.54 -25.04 -6.13
CA LYS A 136 3.29 -25.46 -6.79
C LYS A 136 3.53 -25.92 -8.22
N LYS A 137 4.27 -25.14 -9.02
CA LYS A 137 4.62 -25.52 -10.40
C LYS A 137 5.38 -26.84 -10.46
N LYS A 138 6.36 -27.03 -9.57
CA LYS A 138 7.14 -28.27 -9.47
C LYS A 138 6.26 -29.46 -9.10
N PHE A 139 5.38 -29.30 -8.11
CA PHE A 139 4.42 -30.33 -7.69
C PHE A 139 3.47 -30.71 -8.83
N CYS A 140 2.84 -29.75 -9.50
CA CYS A 140 1.95 -30.02 -10.63
C CYS A 140 2.67 -30.79 -11.76
N ALA A 141 3.91 -30.41 -12.08
CA ALA A 141 4.71 -31.12 -13.09
C ALA A 141 5.02 -32.57 -12.68
N ALA A 142 5.40 -32.79 -11.40
CA ALA A 142 5.68 -34.12 -10.87
C ALA A 142 4.42 -35.00 -10.80
N PHE A 143 3.29 -34.42 -10.41
CA PHE A 143 1.98 -35.07 -10.36
C PHE A 143 1.57 -35.58 -11.76
N HIS A 144 1.56 -34.70 -12.77
CA HIS A 144 1.21 -35.10 -14.13
C HIS A 144 2.22 -36.10 -14.74
N ALA A 145 3.49 -36.04 -14.34
CA ALA A 145 4.47 -37.06 -14.77
C ALA A 145 4.17 -38.42 -14.14
N CYS A 146 3.84 -38.46 -12.84
CA CYS A 146 3.44 -39.67 -12.13
C CYS A 146 2.16 -40.27 -12.74
N GLU A 147 1.16 -39.42 -12.99
CA GLU A 147 -0.10 -39.79 -13.64
C GLU A 147 0.14 -40.44 -15.01
N ARG A 148 0.93 -39.82 -15.89
CA ARG A 148 1.28 -40.38 -17.20
C ARG A 148 1.98 -41.74 -17.12
N ILE A 149 2.90 -41.91 -16.17
CA ILE A 149 3.62 -43.18 -15.96
C ILE A 149 2.67 -44.25 -15.43
N TRP A 150 1.79 -43.89 -14.50
CA TRP A 150 0.77 -44.78 -13.98
C TRP A 150 -0.15 -45.27 -15.10
N SER A 151 -0.70 -44.39 -15.93
CA SER A 151 -1.59 -44.78 -17.03
C SER A 151 -0.92 -45.78 -17.98
N ARG A 152 0.36 -45.56 -18.33
CA ARG A 152 1.14 -46.52 -19.14
C ARG A 152 1.29 -47.88 -18.46
N TYR A 153 1.51 -47.90 -17.14
CA TYR A 153 1.62 -49.13 -16.37
C TYR A 153 0.29 -49.88 -16.29
N ALA A 154 -0.82 -49.18 -16.03
CA ALA A 154 -2.17 -49.75 -16.00
C ALA A 154 -2.56 -50.41 -17.34
N HIS A 155 -2.28 -49.73 -18.46
CA HIS A 155 -2.44 -50.30 -19.80
C HIS A 155 -1.61 -51.57 -20.02
N THR A 156 -0.42 -51.67 -19.43
CA THR A 156 0.45 -52.85 -19.53
C THR A 156 -0.11 -54.05 -18.75
N LEU A 157 -0.88 -53.81 -17.69
CA LEU A 157 -1.51 -54.85 -16.86
C LEU A 157 -2.92 -55.25 -17.33
N GLY A 158 -3.40 -54.69 -18.45
CA GLY A 158 -4.77 -54.93 -18.92
C GLY A 158 -5.85 -54.26 -18.09
N PHE A 159 -5.47 -53.39 -17.13
CA PHE A 159 -6.42 -52.58 -16.37
C PHE A 159 -6.74 -51.30 -17.14
N GLN A 160 -7.95 -51.19 -17.66
CA GLN A 160 -8.49 -49.94 -18.18
C GLN A 160 -9.03 -49.12 -17.00
N LEU A 161 -8.15 -48.52 -16.21
CA LEU A 161 -8.54 -47.66 -15.09
C LEU A 161 -8.67 -46.20 -15.54
N SER A 162 -9.90 -45.69 -15.46
CA SER A 162 -10.20 -44.25 -15.52
C SER A 162 -9.87 -43.64 -14.16
N TRP A 163 -8.86 -42.77 -14.11
CA TRP A 163 -8.57 -42.00 -12.90
C TRP A 163 -9.57 -40.86 -12.79
N PHE A 164 -10.47 -40.99 -11.80
CA PHE A 164 -11.63 -40.13 -11.60
C PHE A 164 -11.30 -38.81 -10.88
N TRP A 165 -10.31 -38.06 -11.34
CA TRP A 165 -10.12 -36.65 -10.94
C TRP A 165 -9.59 -35.87 -12.15
N CYS A 166 -10.41 -35.80 -13.19
CA CYS A 166 -10.26 -34.82 -14.25
C CYS A 166 -11.66 -34.28 -14.57
N ASP A 167 -11.87 -33.01 -14.27
CA ASP A 167 -13.12 -32.28 -14.46
C ASP A 167 -13.70 -32.52 -15.86
N THR A 168 -14.71 -33.37 -15.93
CA THR A 168 -15.65 -33.38 -17.05
C THR A 168 -17.03 -33.13 -16.45
N PRO A 169 -17.64 -31.95 -16.67
CA PRO A 169 -19.00 -31.73 -16.23
C PRO A 169 -19.89 -32.74 -16.96
N PRO A 170 -20.82 -33.43 -16.28
CA PRO A 170 -21.67 -34.39 -16.95
C PRO A 170 -22.53 -33.65 -17.97
N ALA A 171 -22.36 -33.97 -19.25
CA ALA A 171 -23.34 -33.63 -20.26
C ALA A 171 -24.62 -34.38 -19.91
N LEU A 172 -25.65 -33.64 -19.50
CA LEU A 172 -27.00 -34.13 -19.25
C LEU A 172 -27.54 -34.75 -20.53
N ALA A 173 -27.49 -36.07 -20.62
CA ALA A 173 -28.31 -36.84 -21.53
C ALA A 173 -29.78 -36.59 -21.15
N GLY A 174 -30.53 -36.05 -22.10
CA GLY A 174 -31.94 -35.78 -21.92
C GLY A 174 -32.72 -37.08 -21.82
N ASP A 175 -33.64 -37.12 -20.86
CA ASP A 175 -34.80 -37.99 -20.96
C ASP A 175 -36.07 -37.20 -20.62
N LYS A 176 -37.05 -37.35 -21.50
CA LYS A 176 -38.36 -36.68 -21.46
C LYS A 176 -39.35 -37.58 -20.72
N SER A 177 -39.97 -37.06 -19.65
CA SER A 177 -41.39 -37.29 -19.29
C SER A 177 -41.69 -36.48 -18.03
N SER A 178 -42.49 -35.40 -18.17
CA SER A 178 -43.85 -35.22 -17.61
C SER A 178 -43.95 -35.36 -16.08
N VAL A 179 -44.55 -34.48 -15.27
CA VAL A 179 -45.46 -33.34 -15.40
C VAL A 179 -45.52 -32.71 -13.98
N SER A 180 -45.64 -31.38 -13.86
CA SER A 180 -46.64 -30.69 -13.00
C SER A 180 -46.16 -29.34 -12.41
N SER A 181 -46.77 -28.29 -12.96
CA SER A 181 -47.15 -26.98 -12.41
C SER A 181 -46.64 -26.50 -11.05
N ARG A 182 -45.95 -25.34 -11.06
CA ARG A 182 -46.39 -24.06 -10.42
C ARG A 182 -45.44 -22.91 -10.80
N LYS A 183 -46.00 -21.78 -11.25
CA LYS A 183 -45.36 -20.45 -11.31
C LYS A 183 -46.02 -19.53 -10.23
N PRO A 184 -45.60 -18.25 -10.06
CA PRO A 184 -44.48 -17.73 -9.29
C PRO A 184 -44.98 -16.74 -8.18
N PRO A 185 -44.10 -15.98 -7.50
CA PRO A 185 -44.01 -14.53 -7.80
C PRO A 185 -42.55 -14.01 -7.75
N SER A 186 -42.04 -13.31 -8.76
CA SER A 186 -42.05 -11.85 -9.02
C SER A 186 -41.25 -10.95 -8.06
N ASN A 187 -40.32 -10.22 -8.69
CA ASN A 187 -39.71 -8.92 -8.33
C ASN A 187 -38.44 -8.94 -7.45
N LEU A 188 -37.29 -8.50 -8.02
CA LEU A 188 -36.92 -7.08 -8.07
C LEU A 188 -35.71 -6.86 -9.00
N SER A 189 -35.76 -5.72 -9.68
CA SER A 189 -34.86 -5.17 -10.68
C SER A 189 -33.53 -4.66 -10.12
N ALA A 190 -32.43 -4.81 -10.88
CA ALA A 190 -31.31 -3.87 -10.82
C ALA A 190 -30.60 -3.75 -12.18
N THR A 191 -30.94 -2.66 -12.83
CA THR A 191 -30.31 -1.95 -13.94
C THR A 191 -28.77 -1.89 -13.80
N SER A 192 -28.03 -2.35 -14.82
CA SER A 192 -26.61 -1.95 -15.00
C SER A 192 -26.49 -1.09 -16.25
N ARG A 193 -26.18 0.19 -16.03
CA ARG A 193 -25.88 1.18 -17.06
C ARG A 193 -24.53 0.87 -17.69
N ARG A 194 -24.56 0.86 -19.02
CA ARG A 194 -23.43 0.81 -19.96
C ARG A 194 -22.79 2.20 -20.05
N VAL A 195 -21.49 2.28 -19.84
CA VAL A 195 -20.60 3.40 -20.23
C VAL A 195 -19.41 2.71 -20.91
N GLN A 196 -19.36 2.62 -22.23
CA GLN A 196 -18.74 3.56 -23.19
C GLN A 196 -17.27 3.86 -22.87
N ASP A 197 -16.38 3.00 -23.38
CA ASP A 197 -14.98 3.32 -23.65
C ASP A 197 -14.86 3.85 -25.08
N HIS A 198 -14.20 5.00 -25.21
CA HIS A 198 -13.86 5.61 -26.49
C HIS A 198 -12.59 4.97 -27.06
N SER A 199 -12.69 4.47 -28.29
CA SER A 199 -11.58 4.10 -29.15
C SER A 199 -10.96 5.33 -29.83
N PHE A 200 -9.65 5.31 -30.05
CA PHE A 200 -9.01 6.06 -31.14
C PHE A 200 -8.22 5.12 -32.06
N HIS A 201 -8.39 5.40 -33.35
CA HIS A 201 -7.99 4.69 -34.56
C HIS A 201 -6.49 4.71 -34.87
N SER A 202 -6.04 3.72 -35.66
CA SER A 202 -5.43 3.86 -37.00
C SER A 202 -5.13 2.46 -37.54
N ASP A 203 -5.96 1.89 -38.42
CA ASP A 203 -5.91 1.93 -39.90
C ASP A 203 -4.63 1.33 -40.51
N SER A 204 -4.77 0.14 -41.14
CA SER A 204 -4.70 -0.01 -42.60
C SER A 204 -4.85 -1.49 -43.01
N SER A 205 -5.92 -1.74 -43.76
CA SER A 205 -6.20 -2.82 -44.74
C SER A 205 -5.13 -2.85 -45.86
N ASP A 206 -4.94 -3.81 -46.79
CA ASP A 206 -5.74 -4.89 -47.43
C ASP A 206 -4.77 -5.80 -48.25
N ILE A 207 -4.92 -7.15 -48.34
CA ILE A 207 -5.54 -7.98 -49.43
C ILE A 207 -4.74 -7.91 -50.78
N GLU A 208 -4.36 -8.93 -51.58
CA GLU A 208 -4.63 -10.37 -51.75
C GLU A 208 -3.67 -11.00 -52.81
N SER A 209 -3.76 -12.33 -52.96
CA SER A 209 -3.75 -13.11 -54.24
C SER A 209 -2.46 -13.62 -54.90
N GLY A 210 -2.45 -14.95 -55.16
CA GLY A 210 -2.23 -15.49 -56.51
C GLY A 210 -0.96 -16.34 -56.81
N SER A 211 -1.13 -17.67 -56.82
CA SER A 211 -0.61 -18.71 -57.77
C SER A 211 0.87 -18.73 -58.29
N THR A 212 1.52 -19.91 -58.10
CA THR A 212 2.51 -20.72 -58.91
C THR A 212 3.27 -20.14 -60.13
N PRO A 213 4.33 -20.78 -60.70
CA PRO A 213 5.26 -21.84 -60.25
C PRO A 213 6.76 -21.55 -60.57
N ARG A 214 7.69 -22.40 -60.09
CA ARG A 214 8.94 -22.91 -60.76
C ARG A 214 10.14 -23.05 -59.81
N SER A 215 10.60 -24.30 -59.70
CA SER A 215 11.97 -24.76 -59.43
C SER A 215 12.99 -24.17 -60.46
N PRO A 216 14.33 -24.11 -60.23
CA PRO A 216 15.08 -25.30 -59.80
C PRO A 216 16.41 -25.13 -59.01
N LEU A 217 16.90 -26.31 -58.58
CA LEU A 217 18.31 -26.71 -58.44
C LEU A 217 19.16 -26.02 -57.35
N ARG A 218 19.43 -26.78 -56.27
CA ARG A 218 20.83 -27.15 -55.99
C ARG A 218 20.96 -28.48 -55.23
N GLU A 219 21.79 -29.29 -55.86
CA GLU A 219 22.27 -30.62 -55.57
C GLU A 219 23.12 -30.66 -54.29
N VAL A 220 22.85 -31.60 -53.38
CA VAL A 220 23.90 -32.16 -52.51
C VAL A 220 23.77 -33.68 -52.50
N ARG A 221 24.88 -34.28 -52.92
CA ARG A 221 25.14 -35.66 -53.25
C ARG A 221 25.31 -36.50 -51.98
N LEU A 222 24.47 -37.51 -51.78
CA LEU A 222 24.75 -38.60 -50.83
C LEU A 222 24.85 -39.93 -51.57
N LYS A 223 26.02 -40.54 -51.39
CA LYS A 223 26.48 -41.79 -52.01
C LYS A 223 25.56 -42.96 -51.67
N ARG A 224 25.12 -43.68 -52.71
CA ARG A 224 24.69 -45.07 -52.63
C ARG A 224 25.91 -45.94 -52.33
N HIS A 225 25.85 -46.70 -51.24
CA HIS A 225 26.56 -47.97 -51.14
C HIS A 225 25.53 -49.08 -51.28
N HIS A 226 25.76 -49.92 -52.29
CA HIS A 226 25.05 -51.17 -52.49
C HIS A 226 25.59 -52.19 -51.49
N SER A 227 24.70 -52.87 -50.78
CA SER A 227 25.01 -54.16 -50.17
C SER A 227 23.76 -55.02 -50.24
N GLU A 228 23.81 -55.99 -51.14
CA GLU A 228 22.90 -57.12 -51.21
C GLU A 228 23.09 -57.94 -49.94
N ARG A 229 22.03 -58.03 -49.12
CA ARG A 229 21.90 -59.11 -48.14
C ARG A 229 20.47 -59.59 -48.11
N SER A 230 20.33 -60.83 -48.53
CA SER A 230 19.15 -61.68 -48.58
C SER A 230 18.14 -61.40 -47.47
N ALA A 231 16.88 -61.23 -47.87
CA ALA A 231 15.74 -61.31 -46.98
C ALA A 231 15.72 -62.70 -46.33
N THR A 232 16.19 -62.77 -45.08
CA THR A 232 15.86 -63.86 -44.17
C THR A 232 14.69 -63.37 -43.33
N LEU A 233 13.58 -64.12 -43.39
CA LEU A 233 12.44 -63.96 -42.50
C LEU A 233 12.93 -63.84 -41.05
N PRO A 234 12.47 -62.87 -40.25
CA PRO A 234 12.79 -62.88 -38.83
C PRO A 234 12.18 -64.17 -38.25
N SER A 235 13.05 -65.08 -37.84
CA SER A 235 12.69 -66.25 -37.05
C SER A 235 11.82 -65.79 -35.88
N ARG A 236 10.60 -66.35 -35.81
CA ARG A 236 9.63 -66.15 -34.74
C ARG A 236 10.37 -66.17 -33.39
N PRO A 237 10.35 -65.08 -32.60
CA PRO A 237 11.02 -65.09 -31.31
C PRO A 237 10.38 -66.19 -30.46
N SER A 238 11.22 -67.08 -29.93
CA SER A 238 10.82 -68.14 -29.02
C SER A 238 9.93 -67.54 -27.92
N SER A 239 8.86 -68.24 -27.54
CA SER A 239 7.91 -67.76 -26.53
C SER A 239 8.60 -67.30 -25.23
N LEU A 240 9.76 -67.89 -24.91
CA LEU A 240 10.62 -67.51 -23.79
C LEU A 240 11.29 -66.13 -23.94
N THR A 241 11.68 -65.70 -25.16
CA THR A 241 12.26 -64.37 -25.41
C THR A 241 11.21 -63.27 -25.27
N ILE A 242 9.97 -63.53 -25.72
CA ILE A 242 8.82 -62.62 -25.55
C ILE A 242 8.47 -62.47 -24.06
N VAL A 243 8.45 -63.56 -23.29
CA VAL A 243 8.16 -63.53 -21.85
C VAL A 243 9.25 -62.80 -21.07
N ASN A 244 10.54 -62.99 -21.41
CA ASN A 244 11.65 -62.24 -20.80
C ASN A 244 11.61 -60.74 -21.14
N ASP A 245 11.21 -60.37 -22.36
CA ASP A 245 11.05 -58.98 -22.75
C ASP A 245 9.86 -58.29 -22.07
N ILE A 246 8.75 -59.02 -21.86
CA ILE A 246 7.59 -58.51 -21.11
C ILE A 246 7.94 -58.33 -19.63
N SER A 247 8.59 -59.32 -19.02
CA SER A 247 9.03 -59.29 -17.62
C SER A 247 10.04 -58.15 -17.35
N SER A 248 11.01 -57.95 -18.25
CA SER A 248 11.99 -56.87 -18.13
C SER A 248 11.39 -55.47 -18.34
N LYS A 249 10.43 -55.31 -19.26
CA LYS A 249 9.66 -54.05 -19.45
C LYS A 249 8.77 -53.76 -18.24
N GLN A 250 8.14 -54.77 -17.66
CA GLN A 250 7.32 -54.65 -16.45
C GLN A 250 8.16 -54.26 -15.22
N ALA A 251 9.36 -54.84 -15.05
CA ALA A 251 10.30 -54.45 -13.99
C ALA A 251 10.81 -53.00 -14.15
N LYS A 252 11.07 -52.55 -15.38
CA LYS A 252 11.43 -51.15 -15.66
C LYS A 252 10.28 -50.19 -15.36
N ASN A 253 9.05 -50.53 -15.74
CA ASN A 253 7.87 -49.69 -15.48
C ASN A 253 7.54 -49.58 -13.99
N THR A 254 7.66 -50.67 -13.22
CA THR A 254 7.45 -50.65 -11.76
C THR A 254 8.48 -49.79 -11.03
N SER A 255 9.76 -49.87 -11.41
CA SER A 255 10.81 -49.03 -10.82
C SER A 255 10.67 -47.55 -11.20
N ALA A 256 10.30 -47.24 -12.45
CA ALA A 256 10.00 -45.88 -12.89
C ALA A 256 8.79 -45.28 -12.16
N MET A 257 7.75 -46.09 -11.92
CA MET A 257 6.57 -45.68 -11.17
C MET A 257 6.89 -45.38 -9.71
N LYS A 258 7.66 -46.24 -9.03
CA LYS A 258 8.13 -45.99 -7.66
C LYS A 258 8.91 -44.67 -7.55
N LYS A 259 9.79 -44.39 -8.53
CA LYS A 259 10.55 -43.13 -8.60
C LYS A 259 9.65 -41.91 -8.82
N ALA A 260 8.69 -42.01 -9.74
CA ALA A 260 7.76 -40.91 -10.03
C ALA A 260 6.83 -40.62 -8.84
N MET A 261 6.32 -41.66 -8.18
CA MET A 261 5.52 -41.54 -6.97
C MET A 261 6.32 -40.93 -5.82
N SER A 262 7.57 -41.38 -5.61
CA SER A 262 8.47 -40.79 -4.62
C SER A 262 8.72 -39.29 -4.89
N LEU A 263 9.01 -38.91 -6.14
CA LEU A 263 9.20 -37.50 -6.51
C LEU A 263 7.93 -36.67 -6.32
N CYS A 264 6.77 -37.21 -6.68
CA CYS A 264 5.47 -36.57 -6.46
C CYS A 264 5.23 -36.32 -4.97
N MET A 265 5.52 -37.30 -4.10
CA MET A 265 5.37 -37.15 -2.65
C MET A 265 6.35 -36.14 -2.07
N THR A 266 7.63 -36.17 -2.49
CA THR A 266 8.63 -35.18 -2.03
C THR A 266 8.24 -33.77 -2.43
N THR A 267 7.83 -33.56 -3.68
CA THR A 267 7.41 -32.23 -4.17
C THR A 267 6.10 -31.75 -3.55
N LEU A 268 5.19 -32.66 -3.18
CA LEU A 268 4.00 -32.33 -2.39
C LEU A 268 4.36 -31.82 -0.99
N VAL A 269 5.26 -32.52 -0.30
CA VAL A 269 5.75 -32.12 1.03
C VAL A 269 6.45 -30.76 0.96
N ASP A 270 7.28 -30.53 -0.06
CA ASP A 270 7.95 -29.25 -0.26
C ASP A 270 6.96 -28.12 -0.60
N TYR A 271 5.96 -28.38 -1.45
CA TYR A 271 4.89 -27.43 -1.72
C TYR A 271 4.14 -27.05 -0.44
N HIS A 272 3.74 -28.05 0.37
CA HIS A 272 3.06 -27.80 1.64
C HIS A 272 3.91 -26.96 2.62
N LYS A 273 5.21 -27.25 2.75
CA LYS A 273 6.14 -26.44 3.54
C LYS A 273 6.20 -24.99 3.06
N CYS A 274 6.26 -24.77 1.74
CA CYS A 274 6.26 -23.43 1.18
C CYS A 274 4.93 -22.69 1.42
N CYS A 275 3.77 -23.37 1.37
CA CYS A 275 2.48 -22.78 1.74
C CYS A 275 2.45 -22.33 3.20
N LEU A 276 2.93 -23.16 4.13
CA LEU A 276 2.99 -22.78 5.55
C LEU A 276 3.91 -21.57 5.77
N ALA A 277 5.07 -21.53 5.10
CA ALA A 277 6.00 -20.40 5.20
C ALA A 277 5.40 -19.11 4.60
N ALA A 278 4.71 -19.20 3.45
CA ALA A 278 4.02 -18.06 2.85
C ALA A 278 2.87 -17.54 3.73
N GLU A 279 2.11 -18.43 4.35
CA GLU A 279 1.03 -18.05 5.26
C GLU A 279 1.56 -17.37 6.52
N ASN A 280 2.65 -17.88 7.11
CA ASN A 280 3.31 -17.22 8.23
C ASN A 280 3.79 -15.80 7.87
N ALA A 281 4.42 -15.65 6.69
CA ALA A 281 4.86 -14.34 6.21
C ALA A 281 3.67 -13.39 5.93
N ARG A 282 2.54 -13.91 5.45
CA ARG A 282 1.31 -13.13 5.25
C ARG A 282 0.75 -12.61 6.57
N VAL A 283 0.70 -13.46 7.60
CA VAL A 283 0.24 -13.08 8.95
C VAL A 283 1.17 -12.04 9.55
N GLU A 284 2.48 -12.21 9.43
CA GLU A 284 3.47 -11.22 9.87
C GLU A 284 3.30 -9.88 9.15
N TRP A 285 3.06 -9.92 7.83
CA TRP A 285 2.77 -8.75 7.02
C TRP A 285 1.56 -7.98 7.54
N HIS A 286 0.39 -8.62 7.62
CA HIS A 286 -0.82 -7.98 8.12
C HIS A 286 -0.65 -7.44 9.55
N THR A 287 -0.01 -8.22 10.42
CA THR A 287 0.23 -7.81 11.82
C THR A 287 1.12 -6.57 11.88
N THR A 288 2.18 -6.52 11.08
CA THR A 288 3.11 -5.38 11.04
C THR A 288 2.44 -4.15 10.43
N THR A 289 1.68 -4.29 9.34
CA THR A 289 0.91 -3.20 8.73
C THR A 289 -0.07 -2.61 9.74
N LEU A 290 -0.81 -3.45 10.47
CA LEU A 290 -1.76 -3.00 11.50
C LEU A 290 -1.05 -2.27 12.65
N LYS A 291 0.10 -2.77 13.13
CA LYS A 291 0.91 -2.09 14.13
C LYS A 291 1.36 -0.70 13.65
N CYS A 292 1.90 -0.60 12.43
CA CYS A 292 2.31 0.67 11.85
C CYS A 292 1.13 1.65 11.66
N LEU A 293 -0.06 1.16 11.30
CA LEU A 293 -1.28 1.96 11.24
C LEU A 293 -1.70 2.47 12.63
N CYS A 294 -1.62 1.64 13.67
CA CYS A 294 -1.86 2.05 15.05
C CYS A 294 -0.87 3.13 15.49
N ASP A 295 0.42 2.96 15.17
CA ASP A 295 1.45 3.97 15.44
C ASP A 295 1.10 5.32 14.78
N LEU A 296 0.69 5.32 13.51
CA LEU A 296 0.22 6.52 12.80
C LEU A 296 -0.99 7.18 13.48
N ARG A 297 -1.97 6.38 13.93
CA ARG A 297 -3.16 6.89 14.63
C ARG A 297 -2.81 7.53 15.98
N VAL A 298 -1.88 6.93 16.74
CA VAL A 298 -1.40 7.48 18.02
C VAL A 298 -0.69 8.80 17.80
N MET A 299 0.22 8.87 16.82
CA MET A 299 0.90 10.10 16.43
C MET A 299 -0.07 11.19 15.99
N GLU A 300 -1.09 10.84 15.20
CA GLU A 300 -2.10 11.80 14.78
C GLU A 300 -2.93 12.33 15.96
N ARG A 301 -3.29 11.48 16.92
CA ARG A 301 -3.96 11.91 18.14
C ARG A 301 -3.08 12.84 18.99
N GLN A 302 -1.78 12.56 19.09
CA GLN A 302 -0.83 13.44 19.78
C GLN A 302 -0.79 14.83 19.13
N ARG A 303 -0.73 14.88 17.79
CA ARG A 303 -0.77 16.11 17.00
C ARG A 303 -2.03 16.92 17.26
N LEU A 304 -3.21 16.31 17.12
CA LEU A 304 -4.50 16.98 17.31
C LEU A 304 -4.68 17.50 18.75
N ASN A 305 -4.30 16.71 19.75
CA ASN A 305 -4.37 17.12 21.14
C ASN A 305 -3.45 18.31 21.43
N ALA A 306 -2.24 18.34 20.87
CA ALA A 306 -1.32 19.45 21.05
C ALA A 306 -1.81 20.72 20.35
N MET A 307 -2.41 20.61 19.16
CA MET A 307 -3.04 21.74 18.49
C MET A 307 -4.19 22.31 19.32
N ALA A 308 -5.10 21.46 19.81
CA ALA A 308 -6.20 21.90 20.66
C ALA A 308 -5.69 22.61 21.93
N LYS A 309 -4.67 22.06 22.58
CA LYS A 309 -4.03 22.69 23.75
C LYS A 309 -3.42 24.06 23.42
N GLY A 310 -2.65 24.15 22.32
CA GLY A 310 -2.04 25.41 21.88
C GLY A 310 -3.08 26.48 21.55
N LEU A 311 -4.15 26.11 20.83
CA LEU A 311 -5.26 27.02 20.53
C LEU A 311 -6.00 27.47 21.80
N THR A 312 -6.13 26.59 22.79
CA THR A 312 -6.72 26.96 24.09
C THR A 312 -5.84 27.98 24.83
N VAL A 313 -4.51 27.85 24.75
CA VAL A 313 -3.58 28.84 25.30
C VAL A 313 -3.76 30.18 24.61
N TYR A 314 -3.81 30.19 23.27
CA TYR A 314 -4.02 31.40 22.49
C TYR A 314 -5.38 32.08 22.78
N GLN A 315 -6.45 31.29 22.90
CA GLN A 315 -7.76 31.79 23.26
C GLN A 315 -7.77 32.47 24.65
N ARG A 316 -7.17 31.81 25.65
CA ARG A 316 -7.07 32.37 27.01
C ARG A 316 -6.26 33.67 27.03
N LEU A 317 -5.14 33.69 26.31
CA LEU A 317 -4.33 34.90 26.17
C LEU A 317 -5.16 36.10 25.67
N LEU A 318 -5.97 35.90 24.62
CA LEU A 318 -6.82 36.98 24.10
C LEU A 318 -7.91 37.39 25.10
N ALA A 319 -8.52 36.41 25.78
CA ALA A 319 -9.55 36.68 26.79
C ALA A 319 -9.01 37.51 27.97
N ASP A 320 -7.75 37.29 28.35
CA ASP A 320 -7.10 38.02 29.44
C ASP A 320 -6.58 39.40 29.00
N ALA A 321 -6.06 39.52 27.77
CA ALA A 321 -5.46 40.76 27.26
C ALA A 321 -6.49 41.85 26.91
N ILE A 322 -7.61 41.48 26.28
CA ILE A 322 -8.61 42.43 25.76
C ILE A 322 -9.20 43.34 26.87
N PRO A 323 -9.65 42.82 28.03
CA PRO A 323 -10.23 43.66 29.08
C PRO A 323 -9.23 44.66 29.67
N VAL A 324 -7.96 44.28 29.78
CA VAL A 324 -6.91 45.16 30.32
C VAL A 324 -6.65 46.31 29.35
N MET A 325 -6.57 46.04 28.04
CA MET A 325 -6.45 47.09 27.02
C MET A 325 -7.65 48.05 27.04
N GLN A 326 -8.87 47.52 27.19
CA GLN A 326 -10.08 48.34 27.29
C GLN A 326 -10.07 49.25 28.52
N THR A 327 -9.60 48.74 29.66
CA THR A 327 -9.49 49.50 30.92
C THR A 327 -8.45 50.60 30.78
N SER A 328 -7.25 50.28 30.26
CA SER A 328 -6.19 51.26 30.01
C SER A 328 -6.65 52.40 29.09
N ALA A 329 -7.43 52.08 28.05
CA ALA A 329 -7.99 53.08 27.15
C ALA A 329 -9.03 53.98 27.84
N ALA A 330 -9.86 53.41 28.73
CA ALA A 330 -10.84 54.16 29.50
C ALA A 330 -10.19 55.14 30.50
N ASP A 331 -9.09 54.73 31.16
CA ASP A 331 -8.37 55.56 32.15
C ASP A 331 -7.77 56.83 31.53
N VAL A 332 -7.39 56.79 30.26
CA VAL A 332 -6.97 57.98 29.50
C VAL A 332 -8.15 58.94 29.31
N ALA A 333 -9.35 58.42 29.00
CA ALA A 333 -10.54 59.19 28.68
C ALA A 333 -11.21 59.89 29.88
N VAL A 334 -11.08 59.35 31.10
CA VAL A 334 -11.74 59.89 32.31
C VAL A 334 -11.15 61.24 32.77
N GLY A 335 -9.99 61.61 32.26
CA GLY A 335 -9.33 62.89 32.53
C GLY A 335 -9.97 64.10 31.88
N ARG A 336 -11.16 64.50 32.30
CA ARG A 336 -11.71 65.81 31.90
C ARG A 336 -10.84 66.91 32.52
N PHE A 337 -10.27 67.76 31.66
CA PHE A 337 -9.66 69.02 32.04
C PHE A 337 -10.72 69.89 32.70
N GLY A 338 -10.71 69.94 34.03
CA GLY A 338 -11.53 70.83 34.85
C GLY A 338 -10.71 72.03 35.29
#